data_AF-A0A3D0IZC1-F1
#
_entry.id   AF-A0A3D0IZC1-F1
#
_cell.length_a   1.000
_cell.length_b   1.000
_cell.length_c   1.000
_cell.angle_alpha   90.00
_cell.angle_beta   90.00
_cell.angle_gamma   90.00
#
_symmetry.space_group_name_H-M   'P 1'
#
loop_
_entity.id
_entity.type
_entity.pdbx_description
1 polymer ?
#
loop_
_entity_poly.entity_id
_entity_poly.type
_entity_poly.pdbx_seq_one_letter_code
_entity_poly.pdbx_strand_id
1 'polypeptide(L)' 'IDNLQEEFASDFIFPMMRAGAIYEGQYFLGTSIARPLIAKRMVEIARKEKAQA' A
#
# COMPACT_ATOMS: atom_id res chain seq x y z
N ILE A 1 15.22 7.79 -0.53
CA ILE A 1 13.78 7.63 -0.21
C ILE A 1 13.13 7.08 -1.46
N ASP A 2 12.53 5.88 -1.39
CA ASP A 2 11.83 5.30 -2.54
C ASP A 2 10.52 6.04 -2.78
N ASN A 3 10.23 6.39 -4.03
CA ASN A 3 8.97 7.02 -4.41
C ASN A 3 7.98 5.94 -4.88
N LEU A 4 6.97 5.68 -4.05
CA LEU A 4 5.92 4.69 -4.31
C LEU A 4 4.54 5.33 -4.58
N GLN A 5 4.49 6.64 -4.84
CA GLN A 5 3.23 7.36 -4.99
C GLN A 5 2.42 6.89 -6.21
N GLU A 6 3.10 6.62 -7.32
CA GLU A 6 2.45 6.16 -8.57
C GLU A 6 1.88 4.75 -8.41
N GLU A 7 2.65 3.82 -7.84
CA GLU A 7 2.20 2.45 -7.53
C GLU A 7 1.04 2.49 -6.53
N PHE A 8 1.12 3.36 -5.52
CA PHE A 8 0.03 3.52 -4.56
C PHE A 8 -1.26 4.01 -5.23
N ALA A 9 -1.17 5.01 -6.11
CA ALA A 9 -2.33 5.55 -6.81
C ALA A 9 -2.96 4.52 -7.75
N SER A 10 -2.14 3.90 -8.61
CA SER A 10 -2.58 2.96 -9.65
C SER A 10 -3.08 1.63 -9.10
N ASP A 11 -2.35 1.03 -8.15
CA ASP A 11 -2.63 -0.34 -7.70
C ASP A 11 -3.51 -0.41 -6.45
N PHE A 12 -3.65 0.69 -5.69
CA PHE A 12 -4.41 0.70 -4.44
C PHE A 12 -5.56 1.72 -4.44
N ILE A 13 -5.28 3.00 -4.70
CA ILE A 13 -6.30 4.07 -4.59
C ILE A 13 -7.38 3.91 -5.67
N PHE A 14 -7.01 3.80 -6.96
CA PHE A 14 -8.01 3.72 -8.03
C PHE A 14 -8.89 2.46 -7.96
N PRO A 15 -8.36 1.25 -7.67
CA PRO A 15 -9.19 0.07 -7.42
C PRO A 15 -10.14 0.25 -6.23
N MET A 16 -9.66 0.82 -5.11
CA MET A 16 -10.47 1.08 -3.92
C MET A 16 -11.64 2.03 -4.22
N MET A 17 -11.36 3.12 -4.94
CA MET A 17 -12.39 4.09 -5.33
C MET A 17 -13.44 3.45 -6.26
N ARG A 18 -13.01 2.66 -7.24
CA ARG A 18 -13.92 1.93 -8.15
C ARG A 18 -14.81 0.93 -7.42
N ALA A 19 -14.30 0.33 -6.34
CA ALA A 19 -15.06 -0.60 -5.51
C ALA A 19 -16.04 0.10 -4.54
N GLY A 20 -16.00 1.43 -4.43
CA GLY A 20 -16.81 2.17 -3.45
C GLY A 20 -16.45 1.82 -2.01
N ALA A 21 -15.20 1.42 -1.75
CA ALA A 21 -14.78 0.94 -0.44
C ALA A 21 -14.73 2.10 0.57
N ILE A 22 -15.75 2.17 1.41
CA ILE A 22 -15.87 3.12 2.51
C ILE A 22 -16.16 2.33 3.78
N TYR A 23 -15.25 2.41 4.75
CA TYR A 23 -15.42 1.80 6.05
C TYR A 23 -16.38 2.63 6.89
N GLU A 24 -17.38 1.97 7.50
CA GLU A 24 -18.42 2.58 8.33
C GLU A 24 -19.11 3.80 7.68
N GLY A 25 -19.13 3.86 6.34
CA GLY A 25 -19.75 4.96 5.59
C GLY A 25 -19.08 6.33 5.73
N GLN A 26 -17.92 6.41 6.41
CA GLN A 26 -17.25 7.67 6.73
C GLN A 26 -15.75 7.65 6.43
N TYR A 27 -15.10 6.49 6.42
CA TYR A 27 -13.64 6.38 6.35
C TYR A 27 -13.15 5.70 5.07
N PHE A 28 -12.34 6.41 4.28
CA PHE A 28 -11.80 5.96 3.00
C PHE A 28 -10.57 5.05 3.10
N LEU A 29 -10.31 4.42 4.26
CA LEU A 29 -9.29 3.36 4.42
C LEU A 29 -7.84 3.72 4.04
N GLY A 30 -7.51 5.01 3.87
CA GLY A 30 -6.23 5.46 3.32
C GLY A 30 -4.99 4.92 4.05
N THR A 31 -5.02 4.85 5.38
CA THR A 31 -3.91 4.29 6.16
C THR A 31 -3.80 2.78 5.99
N SER A 32 -4.93 2.07 5.99
CA SER A 32 -4.96 0.61 5.92
C SER A 32 -4.52 0.10 4.56
N ILE A 33 -4.91 0.77 3.46
CA ILE A 33 -4.55 0.36 2.10
C ILE A 33 -3.08 0.63 1.76
N ALA A 34 -2.41 1.55 2.47
CA ALA A 34 -0.98 1.81 2.28
C ALA A 34 -0.08 0.72 2.91
N ARG A 35 -0.58 0.00 3.93
CA ARG A 35 0.21 -0.99 4.69
C ARG A 35 0.72 -2.15 3.84
N PRO A 36 -0.07 -2.77 2.94
CA PRO A 36 0.42 -3.83 2.06
C PRO A 36 1.56 -3.37 1.14
N LEU A 37 1.48 -2.16 0.58
CA LEU A 37 2.54 -1.61 -0.27
C LEU A 37 3.84 -1.39 0.51
N ILE A 38 3.73 -0.82 1.72
CA ILE A 38 4.89 -0.63 2.61
C ILE A 38 5.49 -1.99 2.99
N ALA A 39 4.67 -2.98 3.35
CA ALA A 39 5.12 -4.32 3.71
C ALA A 39 5.81 -5.04 2.55
N LYS A 40 5.24 -4.97 1.34
CA LYS A 40 5.84 -5.48 0.12
C LYS A 40 7.24 -4.90 -0.07
N ARG A 41 7.38 -3.57 0.03
CA ARG A 41 8.67 -2.90 -0.14
C ARG A 41 9.68 -3.29 0.94
N MET A 42 9.25 -3.40 2.20
CA MET A 42 10.12 -3.86 3.29
C MET A 42 10.66 -5.27 3.02
N VAL A 43 9.82 -6.20 2.57
CA VAL A 43 10.24 -7.57 2.24
C VAL A 43 11.19 -7.61 1.04
N GLU A 44 10.94 -6.82 0.01
CA GLU A 44 11.85 -6.71 -1.14
C GLU A 44 13.24 -6.22 -0.75
N ILE A 45 13.31 -5.18 0.10
CA ILE A 45 14.57 -4.67 0.62
C ILE A 45 15.25 -5.73 1.48
N ALA A 46 14.53 -6.38 2.40
CA ALA A 46 15.11 -7.43 3.24
C ALA A 46 15.71 -8.57 2.41
N ARG A 47 15.02 -9.01 1.34
CA ARG A 47 15.54 -10.03 0.42
C ARG A 47 16.78 -9.57 -0.34
N LYS A 48 16.78 -8.32 -0.82
CA LYS A 48 17.92 -7.73 -1.54
C LYS A 48 19.16 -7.65 -0.64
N GLU A 49 18.97 -7.22 0.60
CA GLU A 49 20.04 -7.08 1.59
C GLU A 49 20.38 -8.41 2.30
N LYS A 50 19.68 -9.50 1.96
CA LYS A 50 19.78 -10.81 2.63
C LYS A 50 19.57 -10.73 4.15
N ALA A 51 18.76 -9.77 4.61
CA ALA A 51 18.44 -9.59 6.00
C ALA A 51 17.47 -10.69 6.50
N GLN A 52 17.75 -11.23 7.68
CA GLN A 52 16.85 -12.13 8.40
C GLN A 52 16.23 -11.43 9.62
N ALA A 53 15.12 -11.99 10.10
CA ALA A 53 14.38 -11.48 11.26
C ALA A 53 15.10 -11.73 12.59
#